data_AF-A0A6B0X0B2-F1
#
_entry.id   AF-A0A6B0X0B2-F1
#
_cell.length_a   1.000
_cell.length_b   1.000
_cell.length_c   1.000
_cell.angle_alpha   90.00
_cell.angle_beta   90.00
_cell.angle_gamma   90.00
#
_symmetry.space_group_name_H-M   'P 1'
#
loop_
_entity.id
_entity.type
_entity.pdbx_description
1 polymer ?
#
loop_
_entity_poly.entity_id
_entity_poly.type
_entity_poly.pdbx_seq_one_letter_code
_entity_poly.pdbx_strand_id
1 'polypeptide(L)'
;MGAISPILESSSSSIDIQRDPKTTDISALLSDVQSRTTTLSECLAKALDLALKYNFENLANFCRLELSGWEKSNWVNNPEDIPKYRFSEVFIAPFFELNLQYFGWGQNISAIFDFMRKDTKNFYPYKMLHTQSISYIESQTERLSGTLERNIITVHKTLSELMINTSDPDTSDPDTSDPDHPVRVYGKASDLLGILDAVRNELTKMLLDLLPGE
;
A
#
# COMPACT_ATOMS: atom_id res chain seq x y z
N MET A 1 -24.36 56.14 -47.88
CA MET A 1 -24.32 55.35 -46.63
C MET A 1 -23.66 54.03 -46.96
N GLY A 2 -22.34 53.96 -46.79
CA GLY A 2 -21.53 52.79 -47.16
C GLY A 2 -21.25 51.93 -45.93
N ALA A 3 -21.53 50.63 -46.05
CA ALA A 3 -21.25 49.62 -45.05
C ALA A 3 -19.75 49.25 -45.07
N ILE A 4 -19.15 49.11 -43.89
CA ILE A 4 -17.84 48.50 -43.70
C ILE A 4 -18.04 47.38 -42.68
N SER A 5 -18.02 46.13 -43.16
CA SER A 5 -17.92 44.97 -42.28
C SER A 5 -16.44 44.66 -42.06
N PRO A 6 -15.97 44.51 -40.81
CA PRO A 6 -14.60 44.09 -40.58
C PRO A 6 -14.49 42.59 -40.83
N ILE A 7 -13.63 42.22 -41.79
CA ILE A 7 -13.16 40.85 -41.98
C ILE A 7 -12.10 40.61 -40.90
N LEU A 8 -12.49 39.93 -39.82
CA LEU A 8 -11.56 39.32 -38.88
C LEU A 8 -11.24 37.92 -39.41
N GLU A 9 -10.20 37.83 -40.23
CA GLU A 9 -9.53 36.56 -40.51
C GLU A 9 -8.84 36.11 -39.21
N SER A 10 -9.56 35.31 -38.41
CA SER A 10 -8.93 34.54 -37.34
C SER A 10 -8.13 33.42 -37.99
N SER A 11 -6.85 33.68 -38.26
CA SER A 11 -5.87 32.64 -38.55
C SER A 11 -5.67 31.80 -37.28
N SER A 12 -6.58 30.87 -37.03
CA SER A 12 -6.40 29.80 -36.05
C SER A 12 -5.38 28.81 -36.64
N SER A 13 -4.10 29.20 -36.64
CA SER A 13 -3.03 28.22 -36.73
C SER A 13 -3.07 27.43 -35.43
N SER A 14 -3.86 26.36 -35.42
CA SER A 14 -3.76 25.29 -34.45
C SER A 14 -2.32 24.76 -34.53
N ILE A 15 -1.48 25.24 -33.62
CA ILE A 15 -0.16 24.66 -33.39
C ILE A 15 -0.44 23.27 -32.87
N ASP A 16 -0.36 22.30 -33.77
CA ASP A 16 -0.42 20.88 -33.45
C ASP A 16 0.89 20.56 -32.74
N ILE A 17 0.94 20.86 -31.44
CA ILE A 17 2.05 20.49 -30.57
C ILE A 17 2.01 18.96 -30.59
N GLN A 18 2.85 18.35 -31.41
CA GLN A 18 3.07 16.91 -31.40
C GLN A 18 3.53 16.54 -29.99
N ARG A 19 2.58 16.14 -29.15
CA ARG A 19 2.87 15.67 -27.81
C ARG A 19 3.65 14.38 -27.96
N ASP A 20 4.80 14.34 -27.30
CA ASP A 20 5.59 13.13 -27.18
C ASP A 20 4.66 11.98 -26.71
N PRO A 21 4.61 10.84 -27.43
CA PRO A 21 3.72 9.73 -27.09
C PRO A 21 3.94 9.22 -25.66
N LYS A 22 5.20 9.25 -25.18
CA LYS A 22 5.51 8.90 -23.78
C LYS A 22 4.78 9.82 -22.80
N THR A 23 4.86 11.13 -23.02
CA THR A 23 4.18 12.14 -22.16
C THR A 23 2.67 11.95 -22.14
N THR A 24 2.08 11.57 -23.29
CA THR A 24 0.64 11.30 -23.41
C THR A 24 0.23 10.06 -22.62
N ASP A 25 0.98 8.95 -22.77
CA ASP A 25 0.73 7.69 -22.07
C ASP A 25 0.83 7.86 -20.54
N ILE A 26 1.86 8.58 -20.06
CA ILE A 26 2.07 8.86 -18.63
C ILE A 26 0.95 9.74 -18.08
N SER A 27 0.55 10.78 -18.81
CA SER A 27 -0.52 11.69 -18.37
C SER A 27 -1.88 10.98 -18.29
N ALA A 28 -2.17 10.08 -19.23
CA ALA A 28 -3.37 9.27 -19.20
C ALA A 28 -3.38 8.34 -17.98
N LEU A 29 -2.26 7.65 -17.70
CA LEU A 29 -2.14 6.80 -16.54
C LEU A 29 -2.24 7.57 -15.22
N LEU A 30 -1.63 8.76 -15.13
CA LEU A 30 -1.78 9.63 -13.96
C LEU A 30 -3.25 9.98 -13.70
N SER A 31 -4.01 10.25 -14.76
CA SER A 31 -5.45 10.50 -14.64
C SER A 31 -6.19 9.28 -14.08
N ASP A 32 -5.89 8.07 -14.56
CA ASP A 32 -6.47 6.81 -14.03
C ASP A 32 -6.14 6.60 -12.54
N VAL A 33 -4.88 6.84 -12.16
CA VAL A 33 -4.41 6.67 -10.78
C VAL A 33 -5.14 7.63 -9.82
N GLN A 34 -5.38 8.87 -10.27
CA GLN A 34 -6.03 9.92 -9.48
C GLN A 34 -7.56 9.81 -9.46
N SER A 35 -8.19 9.33 -10.54
CA SER A 35 -9.65 9.18 -10.61
C SER A 35 -10.17 8.12 -9.64
N ARG A 36 -9.32 7.15 -9.25
CA ARG A 36 -9.68 5.99 -8.41
C ARG A 36 -10.81 5.14 -9.02
N THR A 37 -11.09 5.29 -10.32
CA THR A 37 -12.13 4.51 -11.00
C THR A 37 -11.66 3.09 -11.33
N THR A 38 -10.35 2.94 -11.57
CA THR A 38 -9.67 1.68 -11.78
C THR A 38 -9.02 1.22 -10.48
N THR A 39 -8.82 -0.10 -10.35
CA THR A 39 -8.06 -0.64 -9.23
C THR A 39 -6.60 -0.21 -9.31
N LEU A 40 -5.96 -0.04 -8.16
CA LEU A 40 -4.54 0.30 -8.06
C LEU A 40 -3.67 -0.81 -8.66
N SER A 41 -4.04 -2.08 -8.49
CA SER A 41 -3.35 -3.20 -9.15
C SER A 41 -3.39 -3.11 -10.67
N GLU A 42 -4.53 -2.71 -11.28
CA GLU A 42 -4.59 -2.46 -12.72
C GLU A 42 -3.71 -1.27 -13.14
N CYS A 43 -3.71 -0.19 -12.35
CA CYS A 43 -2.85 0.96 -12.61
C CYS A 43 -1.36 0.59 -12.55
N LEU A 44 -0.95 -0.22 -11.57
CA LEU A 44 0.42 -0.73 -11.45
C LEU A 44 0.80 -1.63 -12.63
N ALA A 45 -0.12 -2.45 -13.14
CA ALA A 45 0.12 -3.28 -14.33
C ALA A 45 0.33 -2.42 -15.58
N LYS A 46 -0.50 -1.38 -15.78
CA LYS A 46 -0.31 -0.39 -16.85
C LYS A 46 1.02 0.35 -16.69
N ALA A 47 1.35 0.77 -15.47
CA ALA A 47 2.63 1.43 -15.16
C ALA A 47 3.83 0.54 -15.48
N LEU A 48 3.75 -0.75 -15.17
CA LEU A 48 4.79 -1.72 -15.50
C LEU A 48 5.00 -1.84 -17.00
N ASP A 49 3.92 -1.93 -17.79
CA ASP A 49 4.02 -1.99 -19.26
C ASP A 49 4.71 -0.74 -19.82
N LEU A 50 4.33 0.46 -19.36
CA LEU A 50 5.01 1.71 -19.73
C LEU A 50 6.47 1.75 -19.30
N ALA A 51 6.77 1.29 -18.08
CA ALA A 51 8.13 1.24 -17.57
C ALA A 51 9.02 0.34 -18.41
N LEU A 52 8.51 -0.81 -18.88
CA LEU A 52 9.25 -1.69 -19.78
C LEU A 52 9.37 -1.09 -21.18
N LYS A 53 8.30 -0.50 -21.71
CA LYS A 53 8.29 0.16 -23.03
C LYS A 53 9.32 1.28 -23.14
N TYR A 54 9.54 2.03 -22.05
CA TYR A 54 10.44 3.19 -22.03
C TYR A 54 11.72 2.99 -21.20
N ASN A 55 11.98 1.77 -20.72
CA ASN A 55 13.16 1.39 -19.91
C ASN A 55 13.33 2.17 -18.58
N PHE A 56 12.24 2.36 -17.83
CA PHE A 56 12.27 2.93 -16.49
C PHE A 56 12.42 1.84 -15.42
N GLU A 57 13.66 1.38 -15.22
CA GLU A 57 13.97 0.24 -14.33
C GLU A 57 13.44 0.41 -12.90
N ASN A 58 13.57 1.60 -12.31
CA ASN A 58 13.09 1.84 -10.94
C ASN A 58 11.57 1.67 -10.83
N LEU A 59 10.81 2.20 -11.80
CA LEU A 59 9.35 2.06 -11.85
C LEU A 59 8.95 0.61 -12.13
N ALA A 60 9.66 -0.07 -13.03
CA ALA A 60 9.41 -1.47 -13.33
C ALA A 60 9.63 -2.36 -12.09
N ASN A 61 10.71 -2.13 -11.34
CA ASN A 61 10.99 -2.85 -10.10
C ASN A 61 9.93 -2.59 -9.02
N PHE A 62 9.58 -1.32 -8.82
CA PHE A 62 8.51 -0.93 -7.90
C PHE A 62 7.19 -1.64 -8.23
N CYS A 63 6.73 -1.57 -9.48
CA CYS A 63 5.48 -2.21 -9.90
C CYS A 63 5.53 -3.73 -9.73
N ARG A 64 6.66 -4.38 -10.05
CA ARG A 64 6.82 -5.83 -9.87
C ARG A 64 6.66 -6.23 -8.40
N LEU A 65 7.37 -5.56 -7.49
CA LEU A 65 7.32 -5.86 -6.06
C LEU A 65 5.92 -5.61 -5.47
N GLU A 66 5.26 -4.52 -5.86
CA GLU A 66 3.91 -4.21 -5.39
C GLU A 66 2.86 -5.21 -5.92
N LEU A 67 3.01 -5.70 -7.17
CA LEU A 67 2.11 -6.68 -7.79
C LEU A 67 2.36 -8.11 -7.32
N SER A 68 3.61 -8.54 -7.12
CA SER A 68 3.95 -9.87 -6.63
C SER A 68 3.79 -10.00 -5.12
N GLY A 69 3.89 -8.88 -4.40
CA GLY A 69 4.12 -8.87 -2.97
C GLY A 69 5.61 -8.92 -2.63
N TRP A 70 5.89 -8.74 -1.34
CA TRP A 70 7.23 -8.62 -0.78
C TRP A 70 7.66 -9.96 -0.16
N GLU A 71 8.31 -10.80 -0.96
CA GLU A 71 8.83 -12.10 -0.51
C GLU A 71 9.97 -11.94 0.50
N LYS A 72 10.14 -12.95 1.36
CA LYS A 72 11.20 -13.00 2.38
C LYS A 72 12.61 -12.81 1.78
N SER A 73 12.85 -13.39 0.63
CA SER A 73 14.11 -13.26 -0.14
C SER A 73 14.47 -11.80 -0.47
N ASN A 74 13.47 -10.95 -0.72
CA ASN A 74 13.68 -9.58 -1.14
C ASN A 74 14.20 -8.70 0.01
N TRP A 75 13.80 -9.00 1.25
CA TRP A 75 14.09 -8.14 2.39
C TRP A 75 15.02 -8.72 3.44
N VAL A 76 15.26 -10.04 3.45
CA VAL A 76 16.31 -10.61 4.32
C VAL A 76 17.68 -10.06 3.94
N ASN A 77 17.93 -9.82 2.65
CA ASN A 77 19.22 -9.31 2.20
C ASN A 77 19.34 -7.79 2.35
N ASN A 78 18.25 -7.04 2.18
CA ASN A 78 18.22 -5.58 2.27
C ASN A 78 16.95 -5.12 3.03
N PRO A 79 16.93 -5.19 4.36
CA PRO A 79 15.76 -4.80 5.14
C PRO A 79 15.45 -3.30 5.03
N GLU A 80 16.44 -2.47 4.66
CA GLU A 80 16.27 -1.03 4.44
C GLU A 80 15.49 -0.70 3.16
N ASP A 81 15.41 -1.64 2.21
CA ASP A 81 14.71 -1.45 0.94
C ASP A 81 13.19 -1.62 1.09
N ILE A 82 12.70 -2.13 2.23
CA ILE A 82 11.27 -2.28 2.45
C ILE A 82 10.64 -0.90 2.69
N PRO A 83 9.62 -0.51 1.90
CA PRO A 83 8.96 0.75 2.10
C PRO A 83 8.25 0.81 3.45
N LYS A 84 8.51 1.89 4.19
CA LYS A 84 7.96 2.09 5.54
C LYS A 84 6.43 2.03 5.58
N TYR A 85 5.75 2.40 4.49
CA TYR A 85 4.29 2.34 4.40
C TYR A 85 3.74 0.91 4.44
N ARG A 86 4.55 -0.12 4.16
CA ARG A 86 4.13 -1.53 4.26
C ARG A 86 4.09 -2.03 5.71
N PHE A 87 4.53 -1.24 6.68
CA PHE A 87 4.46 -1.58 8.10
C PHE A 87 3.25 -0.94 8.78
N SER A 88 2.49 -1.74 9.51
CA SER A 88 1.41 -1.27 10.39
C SER A 88 1.72 -1.56 11.85
N GLU A 89 1.27 -0.69 12.75
CA GLU A 89 1.26 -1.00 14.18
C GLU A 89 0.17 -2.05 14.47
N VAL A 90 0.57 -3.14 15.10
CA VAL A 90 -0.32 -4.19 15.58
C VAL A 90 -0.02 -4.49 17.05
N PHE A 91 -0.95 -5.19 17.71
CA PHE A 91 -0.80 -5.62 19.09
C PHE A 91 -0.85 -7.14 19.16
N ILE A 92 0.19 -7.74 19.71
CA ILE A 92 0.28 -9.18 19.94
C ILE A 92 -0.30 -9.46 21.33
N ALA A 93 -1.22 -10.42 21.41
CA ALA A 93 -1.78 -10.95 22.65
C ALA A 93 -1.45 -12.45 22.76
N PRO A 94 -0.41 -12.83 23.52
CA PRO A 94 0.03 -14.23 23.58
C PRO A 94 -0.95 -15.15 24.33
N PHE A 95 -1.56 -14.65 25.41
CA PHE A 95 -2.42 -15.44 26.30
C PHE A 95 -3.79 -14.81 26.55
N PHE A 96 -4.09 -13.70 25.85
CA PHE A 96 -5.30 -12.94 26.06
C PHE A 96 -6.14 -12.88 24.78
N GLU A 97 -7.45 -12.97 24.92
CA GLU A 97 -8.38 -12.79 23.83
C GLU A 97 -9.25 -11.58 24.09
N LEU A 98 -9.22 -10.62 23.16
CA LEU A 98 -10.05 -9.44 23.25
C LEU A 98 -11.51 -9.81 23.02
N ASN A 99 -12.37 -9.55 24.01
CA ASN A 99 -13.81 -9.63 23.83
C ASN A 99 -14.32 -8.42 23.03
N LEU A 100 -14.39 -8.57 21.71
CA LEU A 100 -14.88 -7.52 20.81
C LEU A 100 -16.34 -7.11 21.08
N GLN A 101 -17.17 -7.99 21.65
CA GLN A 101 -18.56 -7.64 21.98
C GLN A 101 -18.65 -6.66 23.16
N TYR A 102 -17.73 -6.78 24.13
CA TYR A 102 -17.63 -5.83 25.24
C TYR A 102 -17.31 -4.41 24.75
N PHE A 103 -16.39 -4.30 23.78
CA PHE A 103 -16.03 -3.02 23.17
C PHE A 103 -17.00 -2.56 22.06
N GLY A 104 -17.78 -3.49 21.48
CA GLY A 104 -18.67 -3.26 20.35
C GLY A 104 -19.82 -2.28 20.62
N TRP A 105 -20.15 -2.02 21.88
CA TRP A 105 -21.16 -1.02 22.26
C TRP A 105 -20.70 0.43 22.00
N GLY A 106 -19.38 0.67 21.92
CA GLY A 106 -18.82 2.01 21.75
C GLY A 106 -18.47 2.40 20.31
N GLN A 107 -18.44 1.45 19.36
CA GLN A 107 -18.00 1.63 17.96
C GLN A 107 -16.65 2.38 17.76
N ASN A 108 -15.88 2.57 18.83
CA ASN A 108 -14.67 3.38 18.83
C ASN A 108 -13.45 2.47 18.86
N ILE A 109 -12.98 2.09 17.67
CA ILE A 109 -11.74 1.31 17.52
C ILE A 109 -10.55 1.99 18.18
N SER A 110 -10.45 3.31 18.11
CA SER A 110 -9.34 4.03 18.73
C SER A 110 -9.26 3.76 20.24
N ALA A 111 -10.41 3.67 20.93
CA ALA A 111 -10.45 3.33 22.35
C ALA A 111 -9.93 1.91 22.64
N ILE A 112 -10.17 0.94 21.73
CA ILE A 112 -9.65 -0.43 21.85
C ILE A 112 -8.12 -0.43 21.77
N PHE A 113 -7.56 0.25 20.76
CA PHE A 113 -6.10 0.33 20.59
C PHE A 113 -5.44 1.16 21.70
N ASP A 114 -6.09 2.20 22.22
CA ASP A 114 -5.61 2.94 23.38
C ASP A 114 -5.63 2.11 24.66
N PHE A 115 -6.62 1.22 24.81
CA PHE A 115 -6.63 0.23 25.89
C PHE A 115 -5.46 -0.76 25.74
N MET A 116 -5.23 -1.32 24.56
CA MET A 116 -4.10 -2.23 24.30
C MET A 116 -2.74 -1.57 24.57
N ARG A 117 -2.57 -0.29 24.21
CA ARG A 117 -1.35 0.48 24.51
C ARG A 117 -1.11 0.64 26.01
N LYS A 118 -2.17 0.75 26.81
CA LYS A 118 -2.08 0.93 28.27
C LYS A 118 -1.88 -0.40 29.00
N ASP A 119 -2.47 -1.48 28.50
CA ASP A 119 -2.36 -2.81 29.09
C ASP A 119 -1.17 -3.60 28.54
N THR A 120 0.03 -3.12 28.87
CA THR A 120 1.30 -3.71 28.41
C THR A 120 1.61 -5.10 28.98
N LYS A 121 0.77 -5.60 29.90
CA LYS A 121 0.91 -6.96 30.44
C LYS A 121 0.33 -8.00 29.49
N ASN A 122 -0.77 -7.65 28.83
CA ASN A 122 -1.52 -8.55 27.94
C ASN A 122 -1.24 -8.28 26.47
N PHE A 123 -0.84 -7.06 26.11
CA PHE A 123 -0.63 -6.64 24.74
C PHE A 123 0.77 -6.06 24.52
N TYR A 124 1.42 -6.50 23.44
CA TYR A 124 2.74 -6.04 23.05
C TYR A 124 2.65 -5.32 21.71
N PRO A 125 3.03 -4.03 21.62
CA PRO A 125 3.05 -3.32 20.35
C PRO A 125 4.12 -3.93 19.44
N TYR A 126 3.77 -4.10 18.17
CA TYR A 126 4.63 -4.71 17.18
C TYR A 126 4.42 -4.05 15.81
N LYS A 127 5.46 -4.05 14.97
CA LYS A 127 5.35 -3.56 13.58
C LYS A 127 5.23 -4.75 12.65
N MET A 128 4.03 -4.96 12.12
CA MET A 128 3.79 -6.04 11.17
C MET A 128 4.03 -5.55 9.75
N LEU A 129 4.85 -6.30 9.00
CA LEU A 129 5.04 -6.11 7.57
C LEU A 129 3.90 -6.77 6.79
N HIS A 130 3.27 -6.02 5.89
CA HIS A 130 2.29 -6.54 4.94
C HIS A 130 2.96 -6.96 3.64
N THR A 131 3.31 -8.24 3.55
CA THR A 131 4.03 -8.84 2.42
C THR A 131 3.13 -9.17 1.23
N GLN A 132 1.81 -9.08 1.37
CA GLN A 132 0.87 -9.49 0.33
C GLN A 132 0.90 -8.52 -0.86
N SER A 133 0.49 -9.01 -2.03
CA SER A 133 0.32 -8.19 -3.23
C SER A 133 -0.73 -7.09 -3.02
N ILE A 134 -0.64 -6.01 -3.80
CA ILE A 134 -1.64 -4.94 -3.76
C ILE A 134 -3.03 -5.45 -4.14
N SER A 135 -3.13 -6.35 -5.12
CA SER A 135 -4.42 -6.97 -5.50
C SER A 135 -5.07 -7.71 -4.33
N TYR A 136 -4.27 -8.40 -3.50
CA TYR A 136 -4.78 -9.06 -2.30
C TYR A 136 -5.28 -8.03 -1.28
N ILE A 137 -4.51 -6.97 -1.00
CA ILE A 137 -4.89 -5.92 -0.06
C ILE A 137 -6.18 -5.23 -0.53
N GLU A 138 -6.28 -4.88 -1.82
CA GLU A 138 -7.49 -4.32 -2.42
C GLU A 138 -8.70 -5.22 -2.19
N SER A 139 -8.59 -6.53 -2.47
CA SER A 139 -9.68 -7.48 -2.26
C SER A 139 -10.12 -7.55 -0.80
N GLN A 140 -9.20 -7.44 0.17
CA GLN A 140 -9.55 -7.40 1.59
C GLN A 140 -10.26 -6.10 1.94
N THR A 141 -9.79 -4.96 1.43
CA THR A 141 -10.43 -3.66 1.70
C THR A 141 -11.82 -3.58 1.09
N GLU A 142 -12.04 -4.12 -0.10
CA GLU A 142 -13.35 -4.16 -0.76
C GLU A 142 -14.37 -4.96 0.06
N ARG A 143 -13.97 -6.12 0.59
CA ARG A 143 -14.82 -6.95 1.47
C ARG A 143 -15.24 -6.21 2.75
N LEU A 144 -14.45 -5.23 3.19
CA LEU A 144 -14.69 -4.43 4.39
C LEU A 144 -15.24 -3.03 4.07
N SER A 145 -15.59 -2.77 2.81
CA SER A 145 -16.02 -1.46 2.33
C SER A 145 -17.18 -0.90 3.18
N GLY A 146 -17.09 0.38 3.53
CA GLY A 146 -18.05 1.07 4.41
C GLY A 146 -17.88 0.81 5.90
N THR A 147 -17.01 -0.12 6.32
CA THR A 147 -16.81 -0.44 7.75
C THR A 147 -15.33 -0.53 8.18
N LEU A 148 -14.38 -0.22 7.28
CA LEU A 148 -12.93 -0.28 7.54
C LEU A 148 -12.48 0.45 8.82
N GLU A 149 -13.01 1.64 9.08
CA GLU A 149 -12.68 2.41 10.30
C GLU A 149 -13.20 1.77 11.59
N ARG A 150 -14.11 0.80 11.47
CA ARG A 150 -14.82 0.13 12.57
C ARG A 150 -14.50 -1.36 12.67
N ASN A 151 -13.61 -1.87 11.82
CA ASN A 151 -13.16 -3.25 11.85
C ASN A 151 -11.73 -3.42 12.38
N ILE A 152 -11.54 -4.49 13.14
CA ILE A 152 -10.24 -4.96 13.61
C ILE A 152 -9.86 -6.18 12.79
N ILE A 153 -8.64 -6.19 12.27
CA ILE A 153 -8.03 -7.37 11.67
C ILE A 153 -7.49 -8.22 12.82
N THR A 154 -7.94 -9.46 12.89
CA THR A 154 -7.39 -10.46 13.81
C THR A 154 -6.68 -11.52 13.00
N VAL A 155 -5.39 -11.73 13.25
CA VAL A 155 -4.60 -12.79 12.63
C VAL A 155 -4.15 -13.75 13.72
N HIS A 156 -4.26 -15.04 13.43
CA HIS A 156 -3.69 -16.09 14.27
C HIS A 156 -2.32 -16.44 13.69
N LYS A 157 -1.29 -16.27 14.50
CA LYS A 157 0.10 -16.55 14.15
C LYS A 157 0.72 -17.42 15.22
N THR A 158 1.84 -18.03 14.93
CA THR A 158 2.68 -18.60 15.97
C THR A 158 3.80 -17.63 16.36
N LEU A 159 4.38 -17.82 17.54
CA LEU A 159 5.46 -16.95 18.00
C LEU A 159 6.67 -17.04 17.06
N SER A 160 6.97 -18.24 16.53
CA SER A 160 8.03 -18.44 15.55
C SER A 160 7.81 -17.62 14.27
N GLU A 161 6.58 -17.59 13.75
CA GLU A 161 6.23 -16.79 12.56
C GLU A 161 6.43 -15.29 12.76
N LEU A 162 6.30 -14.79 14.00
CA LEU A 162 6.56 -13.40 14.33
C LEU A 162 8.05 -13.12 14.50
N MET A 163 8.78 -14.03 15.16
CA MET A 163 10.23 -13.89 15.43
C MET A 163 11.12 -14.04 14.19
N ILE A 164 10.63 -14.67 13.12
CA ILE A 164 11.32 -14.72 11.82
C ILE A 164 11.62 -13.31 11.26
N ASN A 165 10.92 -12.27 11.71
CA ASN A 165 11.17 -10.89 11.31
C ASN A 165 12.24 -10.17 12.17
N THR A 166 12.79 -10.82 13.19
CA THR A 166 13.68 -10.19 14.18
C THR A 166 15.05 -10.85 14.29
N SER A 167 15.23 -12.06 13.76
CA SER A 167 16.46 -12.83 13.96
C SER A 167 17.38 -12.77 12.75
N ASP A 168 18.65 -12.48 13.01
CA ASP A 168 19.78 -12.79 12.12
C ASP A 168 19.63 -14.21 11.56
N PRO A 169 19.77 -14.42 10.23
CA PRO A 169 19.63 -15.74 9.61
C PRO A 169 20.62 -16.79 10.13
N ASP A 170 21.60 -16.41 10.94
CA ASP A 170 22.66 -17.25 11.49
C ASP A 170 22.36 -17.81 12.90
N THR A 171 21.20 -17.51 13.49
CA THR A 171 20.82 -17.97 14.85
C THR A 171 19.66 -18.97 14.87
N SER A 172 19.49 -19.74 13.80
CA SER A 172 18.67 -20.95 13.86
C SER A 172 19.37 -22.01 14.71
N ASP A 173 19.24 -21.89 16.03
CA ASP A 173 19.57 -22.97 16.95
C ASP A 173 18.43 -24.01 16.82
N PRO A 174 18.68 -25.20 16.23
CA PRO A 174 17.62 -26.17 15.93
C PRO A 174 17.07 -26.87 17.18
N ASP A 175 17.63 -26.58 18.37
CA ASP A 175 17.36 -27.30 19.61
C ASP A 175 16.43 -26.59 20.61
N THR A 176 15.82 -25.45 20.27
CA THR A 176 14.74 -24.92 21.11
C THR A 176 13.46 -25.71 20.89
N SER A 177 13.33 -26.81 21.62
CA SER A 177 12.15 -27.67 21.74
C SER A 177 10.96 -27.00 22.45
N ASP A 178 10.87 -25.67 22.41
CA ASP A 178 9.74 -24.95 22.97
C ASP A 178 8.54 -25.07 22.03
N PRO A 179 7.37 -25.48 22.53
CA PRO A 179 6.18 -25.62 21.70
C PRO A 179 5.80 -24.26 21.12
N ASP A 180 5.70 -24.20 19.79
CA ASP A 180 5.37 -22.96 19.09
C ASP A 180 3.98 -22.48 19.51
N HIS A 181 3.95 -21.38 20.26
CA HIS A 181 2.74 -20.90 20.91
C HIS A 181 1.88 -20.10 19.93
N PRO A 182 0.59 -20.44 19.76
CA PRO A 182 -0.31 -19.61 18.97
C PRO A 182 -0.55 -18.29 19.69
N VAL A 183 -0.37 -17.20 18.97
CA VAL A 183 -0.60 -15.83 19.43
C VAL A 183 -1.63 -15.15 18.55
N ARG A 184 -2.39 -14.22 19.12
CA ARG A 184 -3.33 -13.39 18.37
C ARG A 184 -2.71 -12.04 18.07
N VAL A 185 -2.87 -11.57 16.84
CA VAL A 185 -2.39 -10.27 16.39
C VAL A 185 -3.58 -9.41 16.01
N TYR A 186 -3.68 -8.24 16.61
CA TYR A 186 -4.76 -7.28 16.38
C TYR A 186 -4.22 -6.04 15.66
N GLY A 187 -4.79 -5.73 14.50
CA GLY A 187 -4.43 -4.56 13.68
C GLY A 187 -5.67 -3.77 13.25
N LYS A 188 -5.51 -2.50 12.91
CA LYS A 188 -6.62 -1.70 12.38
C LYS A 188 -6.85 -2.04 10.92
N ALA A 189 -8.09 -2.26 10.53
CA ALA A 189 -8.39 -2.52 9.12
C ALA A 189 -8.12 -1.29 8.22
N SER A 190 -8.23 -0.08 8.78
CA SER A 190 -7.87 1.18 8.12
C SER A 190 -6.41 1.24 7.66
N ASP A 191 -5.50 0.50 8.29
CA ASP A 191 -4.08 0.53 7.92
C ASP A 191 -3.85 -0.05 6.52
N LEU A 192 -4.71 -0.97 6.07
CA LEU A 192 -4.71 -1.48 4.69
C LEU A 192 -5.03 -0.37 3.67
N LEU A 193 -5.96 0.53 3.99
CA LEU A 193 -6.23 1.70 3.14
C LEU A 193 -5.02 2.64 3.11
N GLY A 194 -4.37 2.84 4.26
CA GLY A 194 -3.13 3.62 4.36
C GLY A 194 -2.03 3.09 3.43
N ILE A 195 -1.89 1.76 3.33
CA ILE A 195 -0.97 1.13 2.37
C ILE A 195 -1.35 1.45 0.93
N LEU A 196 -2.63 1.27 0.56
CA LEU A 196 -3.10 1.54 -0.81
C LEU A 196 -2.91 3.01 -1.20
N ASP A 197 -3.22 3.94 -0.31
CA ASP A 197 -3.02 5.37 -0.57
C ASP A 197 -1.54 5.74 -0.65
N ALA A 198 -0.68 5.15 0.18
CA ALA A 198 0.76 5.37 0.10
C ALA A 198 1.35 4.86 -1.22
N VAL A 199 0.95 3.67 -1.68
CA VAL A 199 1.40 3.09 -2.96
C VAL A 199 0.91 3.93 -4.13
N ARG A 200 -0.33 4.43 -4.07
CA ARG A 200 -0.87 5.38 -5.06
C ARG A 200 -0.04 6.66 -5.12
N ASN A 201 0.36 7.19 -3.97
CA ASN A 201 1.18 8.41 -3.89
C ASN A 201 2.58 8.19 -4.45
N GLU A 202 3.24 7.07 -4.12
CA GLU A 202 4.55 6.71 -4.67
C GLU A 202 4.47 6.50 -6.19
N LEU A 203 3.47 5.76 -6.67
CA LEU A 203 3.26 5.60 -8.12
C LEU A 203 3.07 6.96 -8.81
N THR A 204 2.26 7.84 -8.22
CA THR A 204 2.03 9.19 -8.75
C THR A 204 3.34 9.98 -8.83
N LYS A 205 4.13 9.97 -7.76
CA LYS A 205 5.42 10.65 -7.70
C LYS A 205 6.37 10.13 -8.78
N MET A 206 6.52 8.82 -8.90
CA MET A 206 7.38 8.20 -9.91
C MET A 206 6.92 8.53 -11.33
N LEU A 207 5.61 8.57 -11.59
CA LEU A 207 5.08 8.95 -12.91
C LEU A 207 5.31 10.45 -13.22
N LEU A 208 5.18 11.34 -12.23
CA LEU A 208 5.48 12.76 -12.39
C LEU A 208 6.96 13.01 -12.68
N ASP A 209 7.87 12.29 -12.00
CA ASP A 209 9.32 12.40 -12.22
C ASP A 209 9.75 11.98 -13.65
N LEU A 210 8.88 11.27 -14.39
CA LEU A 210 9.13 10.85 -15.77
C LEU A 210 8.65 11.85 -16.82
N LEU A 211 7.81 12.81 -16.42
CA LEU A 211 7.38 13.91 -17.29
C LEU A 211 8.54 14.90 -17.46
N PRO A 212 8.65 15.57 -18.62
CA PRO A 212 9.63 16.63 -18.79
C PRO A 212 9.38 17.71 -17.72
N GLY A 213 10.36 17.93 -16.84
CA GLY A 213 10.35 19.07 -15.94
C GLY A 213 10.43 20.36 -16.78
N GLU A 214 9.64 21.36 -16.41
CA GLU A 214 9.81 22.72 -16.92
C GLU A 214 11.17 23.31 -16.52
#